data_AF-A0AA42LUK5-F1
#
_entry.id   AF-A0AA42LUK5-F1
#
_cell.length_a   1.000
_cell.length_b   1.000
_cell.length_c   1.000
_cell.angle_alpha   90.00
_cell.angle_beta   90.00
_cell.angle_gamma   90.00
#
_symmetry.space_group_name_H-M   'P 1'
#
loop_
_entity.id
_entity.type
_entity.pdbx_description
1 polymer ?
#
loop_
_entity_poly.entity_id
_entity_poly.type
_entity_poly.pdbx_seq_one_letter_code
_entity_poly.pdbx_strand_id
1 'polypeptide(L)'
;MSNSLMPSIRRLTTFGLLALLAGCAGSAEIFEEHVRTEDAKPTDVVLTLDVAFARAPDFEPETNTYNGPPRRVEYSGYPSLDVPFYQKGLGMDLGVLGDPRALLALPYPSPTTRTTSAKLKIFGERRDARHYRFVVLPRAGWNSYNSFQVSFAINGRREGMTFAYSAKAVCESAFDVTTPTYGFGMSVSASFANGKPGCLMACDARPGYPGYCAFGADVESMLAK
;
A
#
# COMPACT_ATOMS: atom_id res chain seq x y z
N MET A 1 73.29 23.81 12.68
CA MET A 1 73.10 24.00 11.24
C MET A 1 73.05 22.64 10.58
N SER A 2 72.11 22.50 9.65
CA SER A 2 71.70 21.34 8.83
C SER A 2 72.61 20.12 8.76
N ASN A 3 72.03 18.92 8.89
CA ASN A 3 72.39 17.81 8.01
C ASN A 3 71.19 16.88 7.74
N SER A 4 71.07 16.58 6.46
CA SER A 4 70.00 15.91 5.72
C SER A 4 70.08 14.39 5.84
N LEU A 5 68.93 13.69 5.79
CA LEU A 5 68.85 12.31 5.33
C LEU A 5 67.44 11.98 4.81
N MET A 6 67.32 11.85 3.50
CA MET A 6 66.36 11.00 2.77
C MET A 6 67.12 9.72 2.35
N PRO A 7 66.50 8.66 1.78
CA PRO A 7 65.09 8.24 1.69
C PRO A 7 64.91 6.74 2.07
N SER A 8 63.67 6.21 2.15
CA SER A 8 63.45 4.79 1.82
C SER A 8 61.99 4.47 1.51
N ILE A 9 61.79 4.05 0.26
CA ILE A 9 60.58 3.53 -0.34
C ILE A 9 60.47 2.04 0.01
N ARG A 10 59.24 1.60 0.35
CA ARG A 10 58.65 0.26 0.27
C ARG A 10 57.92 -0.07 1.57
N ARG A 11 56.64 0.31 1.64
CA ARG A 11 55.68 -0.39 2.49
C ARG A 11 54.66 -1.07 1.60
N LEU A 12 54.56 -2.37 1.86
CA LEU A 12 53.82 -3.41 1.19
C LEU A 12 52.41 -2.98 0.75
N THR A 13 52.21 -3.10 -0.57
CA THR A 13 50.97 -3.57 -1.18
C THR A 13 50.64 -4.97 -0.70
N THR A 14 49.65 -5.13 0.18
CA THR A 14 48.76 -6.30 0.28
C THR A 14 47.81 -6.07 1.43
N PHE A 15 46.57 -5.67 1.13
CA PHE A 15 45.30 -5.86 1.88
C PHE A 15 44.25 -4.93 1.22
N GLY A 16 44.09 -5.09 -0.09
CA GLY A 16 42.95 -4.60 -0.85
C GLY A 16 42.21 -5.80 -1.41
N LEU A 17 40.88 -5.73 -1.44
CA LEU A 17 39.90 -6.79 -1.73
C LEU A 17 39.62 -7.77 -0.58
N LEU A 18 38.63 -7.42 0.26
CA LEU A 18 37.66 -8.39 0.81
C LEU A 18 36.44 -7.75 1.51
N ALA A 19 36.30 -6.42 1.53
CA ALA A 19 35.16 -5.74 2.18
C ALA A 19 34.07 -5.23 1.21
N LEU A 20 33.85 -5.88 0.05
CA LEU A 20 32.87 -5.46 -0.96
C LEU A 20 31.65 -6.39 -1.12
N LEU A 21 31.43 -7.33 -0.20
CA LEU A 21 30.30 -8.29 -0.30
C LEU A 21 29.22 -8.17 0.79
N ALA A 22 29.17 -7.07 1.54
CA ALA A 22 28.04 -6.77 2.45
C ALA A 22 27.06 -5.75 1.86
N GLY A 23 26.97 -5.67 0.52
CA GLY A 23 26.05 -4.78 -0.18
C GLY A 23 24.64 -5.36 -0.28
N CYS A 24 23.73 -4.79 0.52
CA CYS A 24 22.29 -4.68 0.23
C CYS A 24 21.48 -6.00 0.12
N ALA A 25 21.61 -6.92 1.07
CA ALA A 25 20.57 -7.90 1.36
C ALA A 25 19.87 -7.55 2.67
N GLY A 26 19.15 -6.42 2.64
CA GLY A 26 18.27 -5.98 3.71
C GLY A 26 17.20 -5.17 3.05
N SER A 27 16.08 -5.80 2.73
CA SER A 27 14.83 -5.13 2.43
C SER A 27 14.64 -4.04 3.47
N ALA A 28 14.79 -2.77 3.06
CA ALA A 28 14.31 -1.68 3.86
C ALA A 28 12.83 -2.00 4.10
N GLU A 29 12.47 -2.30 5.35
CA GLU A 29 11.11 -2.15 5.80
C GLU A 29 10.74 -0.71 5.45
N ILE A 30 10.05 -0.53 4.32
CA ILE A 30 9.53 0.76 3.92
C ILE A 30 8.45 1.04 4.96
N PHE A 31 8.84 1.73 6.03
CA PHE A 31 7.92 2.22 7.03
C PHE A 31 6.85 3.02 6.29
N GLU A 32 5.63 2.50 6.36
CA GLU A 32 4.52 2.97 5.58
C GLU A 32 3.84 4.08 6.37
N GLU A 33 4.23 5.33 6.09
CA GLU A 33 3.64 6.50 6.75
C GLU A 33 2.13 6.50 6.50
N HIS A 34 1.38 6.24 7.56
CA HIS A 34 -0.06 6.37 7.56
C HIS A 34 -0.42 7.84 7.39
N VAL A 35 -1.46 8.13 6.60
CA VAL A 35 -1.83 9.51 6.25
C VAL A 35 -3.22 9.81 6.82
N ARG A 36 -3.47 11.05 7.24
CA ARG A 36 -4.82 11.51 7.56
C ARG A 36 -5.41 12.26 6.38
N THR A 37 -6.72 12.14 6.17
CA THR A 37 -7.40 12.77 5.05
C THR A 37 -7.23 14.29 5.05
N GLU A 38 -7.22 14.91 6.22
CA GLU A 38 -7.00 16.34 6.41
C GLU A 38 -5.58 16.82 6.05
N ASP A 39 -4.58 15.93 6.10
CA ASP A 39 -3.18 16.26 5.80
C ASP A 39 -2.85 16.07 4.30
N ALA A 40 -3.78 15.50 3.53
CA ALA A 40 -3.58 15.22 2.12
C ALA A 40 -3.59 16.49 1.26
N LYS A 41 -2.68 16.54 0.27
CA LYS A 41 -2.68 17.61 -0.72
C LYS A 41 -3.83 17.42 -1.71
N PRO A 42 -4.70 18.41 -1.94
CA PRO A 42 -5.84 18.28 -2.85
C PRO A 42 -5.46 17.92 -4.30
N THR A 43 -4.26 18.32 -4.75
CA THR A 43 -3.75 18.04 -6.10
C THR A 43 -3.40 16.58 -6.33
N ASP A 44 -3.13 15.84 -5.24
CA ASP A 44 -2.66 14.46 -5.31
C ASP A 44 -3.83 13.49 -5.09
N VAL A 45 -5.05 13.97 -4.84
CA VAL A 45 -6.22 13.13 -4.61
C VAL A 45 -6.70 12.52 -5.93
N VAL A 46 -6.83 11.19 -5.97
CA VAL A 46 -7.41 10.47 -7.12
C VAL A 46 -8.94 10.53 -7.06
N LEU A 47 -9.49 10.24 -5.88
CA LEU A 47 -10.92 10.36 -5.58
C LEU A 47 -11.14 10.71 -4.12
N THR A 48 -12.20 11.46 -3.87
CA THR A 48 -12.75 11.72 -2.54
C THR A 48 -13.94 10.81 -2.34
N LEU A 49 -13.98 10.10 -1.21
CA LEU A 49 -15.07 9.21 -0.82
C LEU A 49 -15.75 9.79 0.41
N ASP A 50 -17.00 10.21 0.26
CA ASP A 50 -17.86 10.57 1.37
C ASP A 50 -18.67 9.33 1.79
N VAL A 51 -18.64 9.02 3.08
CA VAL A 51 -19.25 7.82 3.67
C VAL A 51 -20.20 8.24 4.79
N ALA A 52 -21.44 7.79 4.72
CA ALA A 52 -22.43 7.91 5.77
C ALA A 52 -22.72 6.53 6.38
N PHE A 53 -22.27 6.29 7.60
CA PHE A 53 -22.59 5.05 8.30
C PHE A 53 -24.02 5.11 8.86
N ALA A 54 -24.80 4.03 8.73
CA ALA A 54 -26.14 3.98 9.33
C ALA A 54 -26.09 4.14 10.86
N ARG A 55 -25.03 3.60 11.48
CA ARG A 55 -24.71 3.72 12.90
C ARG A 55 -23.30 4.32 13.05
N ALA A 56 -23.12 5.17 14.06
CA ALA A 56 -21.83 5.79 14.33
C ALA A 56 -20.75 4.71 14.59
N PRO A 57 -19.60 4.77 13.89
CA PRO A 57 -18.47 3.92 14.19
C PRO A 57 -17.79 4.36 15.49
N ASP A 58 -17.03 3.44 16.08
CA ASP A 58 -16.18 3.72 17.22
C ASP A 58 -15.16 4.81 16.83
N PHE A 59 -14.97 5.77 17.73
CA PHE A 59 -14.10 6.91 17.50
C PHE A 59 -13.32 7.25 18.75
N GLU A 60 -12.12 6.68 18.84
CA GLU A 60 -11.14 6.86 19.90
C GLU A 60 -9.77 7.11 19.24
N PRO A 61 -9.56 8.27 18.57
CA PRO A 61 -8.36 8.52 17.80
C PRO A 61 -7.13 8.60 18.71
N GLU A 62 -6.14 7.77 18.42
CA GLU A 62 -4.84 7.76 19.06
C GLU A 62 -3.76 8.13 18.05
N THR A 63 -2.74 8.85 18.52
CA THR A 63 -1.56 9.21 17.71
C THR A 63 -0.31 8.89 18.51
N ASN A 64 0.41 7.86 18.11
CA ASN A 64 1.65 7.44 18.73
C ASN A 64 2.82 7.95 17.89
N THR A 65 3.69 8.77 18.50
CA THR A 65 4.92 9.24 17.86
C THR A 65 6.11 8.49 18.45
N TYR A 66 6.86 7.81 17.60
CA TYR A 66 8.11 7.16 17.97
C TYR A 66 9.28 7.99 17.48
N ASN A 67 10.10 8.42 18.43
CA ASN A 67 11.32 9.18 18.15
C ASN A 67 12.41 8.22 17.65
N GLY A 68 12.96 8.51 16.47
CA GLY A 68 14.05 7.77 15.83
C GLY A 68 14.36 8.40 14.46
N PRO A 69 15.48 8.06 13.81
CA PRO A 69 15.70 8.37 12.41
C PRO A 69 15.29 7.15 11.54
N PRO A 70 14.19 7.22 10.76
CA PRO A 70 13.22 8.31 10.61
C PRO A 70 12.17 8.35 11.73
N ARG A 71 11.59 9.54 11.97
CA ARG A 71 10.50 9.73 12.94
C ARG A 71 9.28 8.95 12.44
N ARG A 72 8.64 8.19 13.32
CA ARG A 72 7.48 7.36 12.98
C ARG A 72 6.24 7.88 13.68
N VAL A 73 5.13 7.99 12.95
CA VAL A 73 3.82 8.37 13.49
C VAL A 73 2.83 7.29 13.12
N GLU A 74 2.13 6.77 14.11
CA GLU A 74 1.11 5.75 13.95
C GLU A 74 -0.23 6.31 14.43
N TYR A 75 -1.27 6.08 13.64
CA TYR A 75 -2.64 6.47 13.96
C TYR A 75 -3.49 5.21 14.19
N SER A 76 -4.44 5.28 15.12
CA SER A 76 -5.36 4.17 15.43
C SER A 76 -6.68 4.66 16.00
N GLY A 77 -7.68 3.76 16.05
CA GLY A 77 -8.92 3.96 16.82
C GLY A 77 -10.06 4.72 16.12
N TYR A 78 -10.00 4.89 14.80
CA TYR A 78 -11.08 5.50 14.02
C TYR A 78 -11.11 4.96 12.59
N PRO A 79 -12.21 5.20 11.83
CA PRO A 79 -12.36 4.68 10.48
C PRO A 79 -11.19 5.03 9.55
N SER A 80 -10.77 4.06 8.75
CA SER A 80 -9.64 4.19 7.84
C SER A 80 -9.89 3.51 6.50
N LEU A 81 -9.31 4.07 5.45
CA LEU A 81 -9.27 3.54 4.11
C LEU A 81 -7.91 2.86 3.87
N ASP A 82 -7.95 1.64 3.37
CA ASP A 82 -6.83 0.75 3.17
C ASP A 82 -6.60 0.56 1.66
N VAL A 83 -5.51 1.12 1.11
CA VAL A 83 -5.19 1.09 -0.33
C VAL A 83 -4.02 0.14 -0.60
N PRO A 84 -4.23 -0.98 -1.31
CA PRO A 84 -3.15 -1.85 -1.75
C PRO A 84 -2.37 -1.24 -2.92
N PHE A 85 -1.07 -1.51 -2.94
CA PHE A 85 -0.17 -1.17 -4.03
C PHE A 85 0.68 -2.36 -4.40
N TYR A 86 1.15 -2.39 -5.64
CA TYR A 86 2.11 -3.39 -6.08
C TYR A 86 3.18 -2.79 -6.98
N GLN A 87 4.36 -3.39 -6.93
CA GLN A 87 5.45 -3.11 -7.84
C GLN A 87 5.96 -4.41 -8.44
N LYS A 88 6.04 -4.45 -9.77
CA LYS A 88 6.66 -5.56 -10.48
C LYS A 88 8.14 -5.24 -10.64
N GLY A 89 8.99 -6.09 -10.08
CA GLY A 89 10.43 -5.99 -10.15
C GLY A 89 11.06 -7.26 -10.72
N LEU A 90 12.32 -7.15 -11.12
CA LEU A 90 13.14 -8.30 -11.46
C LEU A 90 13.81 -8.81 -10.18
N GLY A 91 13.59 -10.08 -9.86
CA GLY A 91 14.34 -10.83 -8.87
C GLY A 91 15.30 -11.81 -9.55
N MET A 92 16.26 -12.32 -8.79
CA MET A 92 17.13 -13.40 -9.24
C MET A 92 16.88 -14.60 -8.32
N ASP A 93 16.45 -15.72 -8.88
CA ASP A 93 16.33 -16.99 -8.17
C ASP A 93 17.53 -17.88 -8.54
N LEU A 94 18.13 -18.54 -7.56
CA LEU A 94 19.24 -19.45 -7.76
C LEU A 94 18.69 -20.80 -8.25
N GLY A 95 18.78 -21.04 -9.55
CA GLY A 95 18.58 -22.37 -10.12
C GLY A 95 19.84 -23.23 -9.97
N VAL A 96 19.70 -24.55 -10.04
CA VAL A 96 20.82 -25.49 -10.09
C VAL A 96 20.95 -26.04 -11.50
N LEU A 97 22.12 -25.86 -12.13
CA LEU A 97 22.47 -26.54 -13.37
C LEU A 97 23.18 -27.86 -13.05
N GLY A 98 22.63 -28.98 -13.51
CA GLY A 98 23.17 -30.33 -13.32
C GLY A 98 22.16 -31.30 -12.69
N ASP A 99 22.38 -32.60 -12.85
CA ASP A 99 21.62 -33.61 -12.09
C ASP A 99 21.88 -33.38 -10.59
N PRO A 100 20.85 -33.20 -9.73
CA PRO A 100 21.04 -32.98 -8.29
C PRO A 100 21.80 -34.11 -7.58
N ARG A 101 22.04 -35.25 -8.25
CA ARG A 101 22.88 -36.37 -7.78
C ARG A 101 24.35 -36.29 -8.23
N ALA A 102 24.70 -35.40 -9.15
CA ALA A 102 26.07 -35.16 -9.59
C ALA A 102 26.74 -34.12 -8.67
N LEU A 103 27.97 -34.41 -8.26
CA LEU A 103 28.78 -33.69 -7.26
C LEU A 103 29.08 -32.19 -7.54
N LEU A 104 28.53 -31.59 -8.60
CA LEU A 104 28.77 -30.21 -9.02
C LEU A 104 27.46 -29.52 -9.43
N ALA A 105 26.59 -29.29 -8.46
CA ALA A 105 25.45 -28.38 -8.60
C ALA A 105 25.98 -26.93 -8.62
N LEU A 106 26.05 -26.31 -9.82
CA LEU A 106 26.46 -24.91 -9.93
C LEU A 106 25.23 -24.00 -9.80
N PRO A 107 25.19 -23.11 -8.80
CA PRO A 107 24.12 -22.13 -8.70
C PRO A 107 24.19 -21.17 -9.90
N TYR A 108 23.12 -21.07 -10.67
CA TYR A 108 22.99 -20.11 -11.77
C TYR A 108 21.84 -19.15 -11.49
N PRO A 109 22.06 -17.83 -11.56
CA PRO A 109 21.01 -16.87 -11.30
C PRO A 109 20.06 -16.83 -12.51
N SER A 110 18.81 -17.21 -12.28
CA SER A 110 17.74 -17.14 -13.27
C SER A 110 16.89 -15.90 -13.01
N PRO A 111 16.63 -15.05 -14.03
CA PRO A 111 15.76 -13.89 -13.87
C PRO A 111 14.33 -14.36 -13.59
N THR A 112 13.75 -13.87 -12.51
CA THR A 112 12.36 -14.12 -12.13
C THR A 112 11.63 -12.78 -11.98
N THR A 113 10.32 -12.75 -12.24
CA THR A 113 9.51 -11.57 -11.92
C THR A 113 9.00 -11.68 -10.50
N ARG A 114 9.38 -10.76 -9.62
CA ARG A 114 8.84 -10.67 -8.26
C ARG A 114 7.85 -9.53 -8.18
N THR A 115 6.70 -9.79 -7.58
CA THR A 115 5.71 -8.75 -7.25
C THR A 115 5.84 -8.43 -5.77
N THR A 116 6.20 -7.19 -5.45
CA THR A 116 6.14 -6.69 -4.08
C THR A 116 4.83 -5.96 -3.86
N SER A 117 4.25 -6.10 -2.67
CA SER A 117 3.01 -5.44 -2.28
C SER A 117 3.25 -4.50 -1.10
N ALA A 118 2.49 -3.42 -1.04
CA ALA A 118 2.47 -2.52 0.11
C ALA A 118 1.05 -1.97 0.31
N LYS A 119 0.74 -1.36 1.47
CA LYS A 119 -0.62 -0.98 1.84
C LYS A 119 -0.68 0.40 2.52
N LEU A 120 -1.12 1.43 1.80
CA LEU A 120 -1.30 2.74 2.42
C LEU A 120 -2.58 2.77 3.24
N LYS A 121 -2.46 3.12 4.51
CA LYS A 121 -3.60 3.37 5.39
C LYS A 121 -3.86 4.86 5.49
N ILE A 122 -5.07 5.27 5.12
CA ILE A 122 -5.53 6.65 5.09
C ILE A 122 -6.68 6.81 6.08
N PHE A 123 -6.51 7.63 7.08
CA PHE A 123 -7.48 7.82 8.13
C PHE A 123 -8.52 8.87 7.74
N GLY A 124 -9.80 8.59 8.04
CA GLY A 124 -10.92 9.43 7.60
C GLY A 124 -11.06 10.72 8.41
N GLU A 125 -11.35 11.81 7.72
CA GLU A 125 -11.76 13.06 8.34
C GLU A 125 -13.22 12.93 8.82
N ARG A 126 -13.45 13.10 10.11
CA ARG A 126 -14.79 13.04 10.70
C ARG A 126 -15.54 14.35 10.40
N ARG A 127 -16.65 14.28 9.67
CA ARG A 127 -17.56 15.41 9.42
C ARG A 127 -18.62 15.55 10.51
N ASP A 128 -19.16 14.42 10.95
CA ASP A 128 -19.99 14.33 12.16
C ASP A 128 -19.91 12.91 12.76
N ALA A 129 -20.85 12.50 13.62
CA ALA A 129 -20.81 11.16 14.23
C ALA A 129 -20.99 9.99 13.25
N ARG A 130 -21.57 10.21 12.07
CA ARG A 130 -21.86 9.17 11.08
C ARG A 130 -21.27 9.47 9.71
N HIS A 131 -20.92 10.72 9.42
CA HIS A 131 -20.37 11.12 8.15
C HIS A 131 -18.85 11.30 8.23
N TYR A 132 -18.15 10.62 7.35
CA TYR A 132 -16.70 10.64 7.24
C TYR A 132 -16.30 10.91 5.79
N ARG A 133 -15.23 11.67 5.61
CA ARG A 133 -14.59 11.89 4.31
C ARG A 133 -13.26 11.17 4.27
N PHE A 134 -13.02 10.45 3.19
CA PHE A 134 -11.75 9.81 2.88
C PHE A 134 -11.23 10.32 1.55
N VAL A 135 -9.92 10.25 1.37
CA VAL A 135 -9.26 10.51 0.09
C VAL A 135 -8.44 9.30 -0.31
N VAL A 136 -8.46 8.94 -1.58
CA VAL A 136 -7.55 7.93 -2.14
C VAL A 136 -6.37 8.65 -2.77
N LEU A 137 -5.17 8.31 -2.32
CA LEU A 137 -3.92 8.91 -2.78
C LEU A 137 -3.16 7.91 -3.65
N PRO A 138 -2.47 8.37 -4.71
CA PRO A 138 -1.53 7.56 -5.45
C PRO A 138 -0.28 7.36 -4.62
N ARG A 139 0.54 6.39 -5.03
CA ARG A 139 1.86 6.19 -4.46
C ARG A 139 2.90 6.22 -5.56
N ALA A 140 3.81 7.19 -5.48
CA ALA A 140 4.87 7.35 -6.48
C ALA A 140 5.74 6.08 -6.57
N GLY A 141 5.95 5.57 -7.79
CA GLY A 141 6.73 4.36 -8.05
C GLY A 141 5.98 3.04 -7.85
N TRP A 142 4.69 3.09 -7.47
CA TRP A 142 3.85 1.91 -7.26
C TRP A 142 2.62 1.94 -8.16
N ASN A 143 2.15 0.76 -8.54
CA ASN A 143 0.89 0.60 -9.26
C ASN A 143 -0.25 0.38 -8.25
N SER A 144 -1.40 1.00 -8.52
CA SER A 144 -2.64 0.77 -7.76
C SER A 144 -3.40 -0.41 -8.35
N TYR A 145 -4.08 -1.17 -7.49
CA TYR A 145 -5.09 -2.14 -7.94
C TYR A 145 -6.44 -1.50 -8.26
N ASN A 146 -6.53 -0.16 -8.21
CA ASN A 146 -7.76 0.61 -8.34
C ASN A 146 -8.91 0.09 -7.45
N SER A 147 -8.53 -0.43 -6.29
CA SER A 147 -9.44 -0.94 -5.26
C SER A 147 -8.91 -0.54 -3.90
N PHE A 148 -9.80 -0.45 -2.92
CA PHE A 148 -9.48 -0.10 -1.55
C PHE A 148 -10.53 -0.68 -0.60
N GLN A 149 -10.23 -0.69 0.70
CA GLN A 149 -11.14 -1.14 1.75
C GLN A 149 -11.43 -0.02 2.74
N VAL A 150 -12.69 0.26 3.01
CA VAL A 150 -13.09 1.08 4.15
C VAL A 150 -13.20 0.16 5.36
N SER A 151 -12.36 0.39 6.35
CA SER A 151 -12.25 -0.38 7.59
C SER A 151 -12.73 0.47 8.77
N PHE A 152 -13.62 -0.06 9.59
CA PHE A 152 -14.19 0.62 10.75
C PHE A 152 -14.55 -0.37 11.86
N ALA A 153 -14.97 0.12 13.02
CA ALA A 153 -15.49 -0.70 14.09
C ALA A 153 -16.80 -0.10 14.64
N ILE A 154 -17.70 -0.95 15.12
CA ILE A 154 -18.91 -0.55 15.84
C ILE A 154 -19.01 -1.40 17.10
N ASN A 155 -19.01 -0.77 18.27
CA ASN A 155 -19.01 -1.42 19.58
C ASN A 155 -17.91 -2.49 19.69
N GLY A 156 -16.70 -2.18 19.24
CA GLY A 156 -15.53 -3.07 19.21
C GLY A 156 -15.54 -4.11 18.08
N ARG A 157 -16.62 -4.22 17.29
CA ARG A 157 -16.71 -5.17 16.17
C ARG A 157 -16.14 -4.56 14.91
N ARG A 158 -14.97 -5.05 14.49
CA ARG A 158 -14.30 -4.61 13.26
C ARG A 158 -15.04 -5.11 12.03
N GLU A 159 -15.23 -4.22 11.07
CA GLU A 159 -15.92 -4.46 9.82
C GLU A 159 -15.13 -3.80 8.69
N GLY A 160 -15.30 -4.31 7.47
CA GLY A 160 -14.78 -3.64 6.30
C GLY A 160 -15.62 -3.86 5.06
N MET A 161 -15.61 -2.87 4.17
CA MET A 161 -16.24 -2.94 2.85
C MET A 161 -15.20 -2.60 1.80
N THR A 162 -15.07 -3.42 0.76
CA THR A 162 -14.15 -3.19 -0.34
C THR A 162 -14.86 -2.53 -1.52
N PHE A 163 -14.14 -1.64 -2.18
CA PHE A 163 -14.61 -0.92 -3.35
C PHE A 163 -13.55 -0.97 -4.45
N ALA A 164 -13.99 -1.00 -5.69
CA ALA A 164 -13.16 -0.76 -6.86
C ALA A 164 -13.61 0.54 -7.53
N TYR A 165 -12.67 1.22 -8.18
CA TYR A 165 -12.95 2.42 -8.94
C TYR A 165 -12.30 2.38 -10.31
N SER A 166 -12.83 3.15 -11.25
CA SER A 166 -12.15 3.47 -12.51
C SER A 166 -12.43 4.92 -12.89
N ALA A 167 -11.37 5.63 -13.27
CA ALA A 167 -11.46 6.97 -13.84
C ALA A 167 -11.68 6.94 -15.37
N LYS A 168 -11.75 5.75 -15.99
CA LYS A 168 -11.97 5.56 -17.43
C LYS A 168 -13.43 5.18 -17.74
N ALA A 169 -14.05 4.40 -16.86
CA ALA A 169 -15.45 4.01 -16.97
C ALA A 169 -16.36 5.02 -16.26
N VAL A 170 -17.61 5.12 -16.70
CA VAL A 170 -18.64 5.97 -16.09
C VAL A 170 -19.78 5.08 -15.61
N CYS A 171 -20.09 5.14 -14.32
CA CYS A 171 -21.24 4.47 -13.73
C CYS A 171 -21.76 5.27 -12.52
N GLU A 172 -22.76 4.76 -11.82
CA GLU A 172 -23.21 5.34 -10.57
C GLU A 172 -22.08 5.35 -9.53
N SER A 173 -21.78 6.52 -8.96
CA SER A 173 -20.71 6.69 -7.97
C SER A 173 -21.23 6.93 -6.56
N ALA A 174 -22.56 6.89 -6.37
CA ALA A 174 -23.21 7.06 -5.09
C ALA A 174 -24.30 5.99 -4.90
N PHE A 175 -24.20 5.18 -3.84
CA PHE A 175 -25.11 4.06 -3.62
C PHE A 175 -25.05 3.59 -2.16
N ASP A 176 -26.07 2.85 -1.75
CA ASP A 176 -26.14 2.21 -0.44
C ASP A 176 -25.55 0.80 -0.49
N VAL A 177 -24.78 0.45 0.53
CA VAL A 177 -24.20 -0.88 0.69
C VAL A 177 -24.40 -1.41 2.09
N THR A 178 -24.37 -2.74 2.19
CA THR A 178 -24.43 -3.46 3.45
C THR A 178 -23.18 -4.30 3.59
N THR A 179 -22.43 -4.09 4.67
CA THR A 179 -21.15 -4.78 4.89
C THR A 179 -21.31 -6.29 4.99
N PRO A 180 -20.29 -7.05 4.56
CA PRO A 180 -20.40 -8.51 4.44
C PRO A 180 -20.37 -9.25 5.79
N THR A 181 -19.68 -8.74 6.82
CA THR A 181 -19.44 -9.51 8.06
C THR A 181 -20.61 -9.43 9.03
N TYR A 182 -21.08 -8.23 9.35
CA TYR A 182 -22.11 -7.96 10.35
C TYR A 182 -23.35 -7.26 9.78
N GLY A 183 -23.37 -6.96 8.48
CA GLY A 183 -24.55 -6.39 7.83
C GLY A 183 -24.84 -4.94 8.22
N PHE A 184 -23.80 -4.14 8.51
CA PHE A 184 -23.97 -2.72 8.78
C PHE A 184 -24.25 -1.97 7.47
N GLY A 185 -25.31 -1.16 7.46
CA GLY A 185 -25.61 -0.28 6.34
C GLY A 185 -24.67 0.92 6.30
N MET A 186 -24.24 1.30 5.11
CA MET A 186 -23.51 2.54 4.85
C MET A 186 -23.87 3.07 3.46
N SER A 187 -24.01 4.38 3.33
CA SER A 187 -24.13 5.07 2.05
C SER A 187 -22.76 5.61 1.65
N VAL A 188 -22.40 5.45 0.38
CA VAL A 188 -21.14 5.97 -0.15
C VAL A 188 -21.40 6.89 -1.32
N SER A 189 -20.56 7.91 -1.48
CA SER A 189 -20.52 8.74 -2.67
C SER A 189 -19.10 9.12 -3.01
N ALA A 190 -18.66 8.82 -4.22
CA ALA A 190 -17.34 9.17 -4.73
C ALA A 190 -17.39 10.37 -5.70
N SER A 191 -16.41 11.26 -5.52
CA SER A 191 -16.09 12.35 -6.44
C SER A 191 -14.67 12.18 -6.95
N PHE A 192 -14.48 12.16 -8.27
CA PHE A 192 -13.15 11.98 -8.87
C PHE A 192 -12.44 13.32 -9.09
N ALA A 193 -11.12 13.26 -9.17
CA ALA A 193 -10.27 14.42 -9.40
C ALA A 193 -10.74 15.28 -10.58
N ASN A 194 -10.71 16.60 -10.39
CA ASN A 194 -11.11 17.61 -11.38
C ASN A 194 -12.58 17.50 -11.84
N GLY A 195 -13.46 16.89 -11.05
CA GLY A 195 -14.88 16.76 -11.37
C GLY A 195 -15.19 15.87 -12.57
N LYS A 196 -14.22 15.03 -12.98
CA LYS A 196 -14.45 14.07 -14.06
C LYS A 196 -15.44 12.99 -13.61
N PRO A 197 -16.30 12.49 -14.51
CA PRO A 197 -17.09 11.32 -14.20
C PRO A 197 -16.16 10.12 -14.05
N GLY A 198 -16.50 9.22 -13.13
CA GLY A 198 -15.81 7.95 -12.93
C GLY A 198 -16.81 6.91 -12.45
N CYS A 199 -16.31 5.71 -12.19
CA CYS A 199 -17.12 4.61 -11.74
C CYS A 199 -16.60 4.12 -10.39
N LEU A 200 -17.51 3.94 -9.42
CA LEU A 200 -17.25 3.30 -8.14
C LEU A 200 -18.15 2.07 -8.06
N MET A 201 -17.60 0.94 -7.66
CA MET A 201 -18.37 -0.27 -7.44
C MET A 201 -18.02 -0.87 -6.09
N ALA A 202 -19.03 -1.33 -5.37
CA ALA A 202 -18.85 -2.16 -4.20
C ALA A 202 -18.48 -3.58 -4.60
N CYS A 203 -17.48 -4.13 -3.95
CA CYS A 203 -17.08 -5.51 -4.16
C CYS A 203 -17.56 -6.34 -2.99
N ASP A 204 -18.49 -7.25 -3.25
CA ASP A 204 -19.04 -8.14 -2.24
C ASP A 204 -18.63 -9.57 -2.54
N ALA A 205 -18.13 -10.29 -1.53
CA ALA A 205 -17.75 -11.69 -1.64
C ALA A 205 -18.92 -12.65 -1.33
N ARG A 206 -20.14 -12.14 -1.06
CA ARG A 206 -21.33 -12.98 -0.84
C ARG A 206 -21.75 -13.75 -2.11
N PRO A 207 -22.19 -15.02 -1.99
CA PRO A 207 -22.70 -15.80 -3.12
C PRO A 207 -23.87 -15.08 -3.82
N GLY A 208 -23.82 -14.92 -5.14
CA GLY A 208 -24.87 -14.29 -5.94
C GLY A 208 -24.66 -12.81 -6.25
N TYR A 209 -23.65 -12.16 -5.67
CA TYR A 209 -23.14 -10.87 -6.12
C TYR A 209 -21.84 -11.10 -6.90
N PRO A 210 -21.60 -10.40 -8.02
CA PRO A 210 -20.38 -10.58 -8.80
C PRO A 210 -19.17 -10.10 -7.99
N GLY A 211 -18.62 -11.01 -7.18
CA GLY A 211 -17.43 -10.78 -6.38
C GLY A 211 -16.19 -10.75 -7.27
N TYR A 212 -15.32 -9.78 -7.02
CA TYR A 212 -13.98 -10.01 -6.46
C TYR A 212 -13.38 -8.65 -6.08
N CYS A 213 -13.38 -8.21 -4.82
CA CYS A 213 -12.27 -7.34 -4.37
C CYS A 213 -11.84 -7.65 -2.94
N ALA A 214 -10.61 -8.13 -2.85
CA ALA A 214 -9.71 -7.90 -1.74
C ALA A 214 -8.30 -7.77 -2.32
N PHE A 215 -8.14 -6.84 -3.29
CA PHE A 215 -6.89 -6.47 -3.98
C PHE A 215 -6.58 -7.32 -5.24
N GLY A 216 -6.97 -6.83 -6.43
CA GLY A 216 -6.65 -7.50 -7.70
C GLY A 216 -7.63 -7.30 -8.87
N ALA A 217 -8.85 -6.80 -8.61
CA ALA A 217 -9.83 -6.52 -9.66
C ALA A 217 -10.01 -5.02 -9.86
N ASP A 218 -9.91 -4.59 -11.11
CA ASP A 218 -10.31 -3.25 -11.54
C ASP A 218 -11.77 -3.29 -12.04
N VAL A 219 -12.45 -2.14 -11.98
CA VAL A 219 -13.83 -2.00 -12.48
C VAL A 219 -13.95 -2.44 -13.95
N GLU A 220 -12.91 -2.21 -14.74
CA GLU A 220 -12.82 -2.62 -16.14
C GLU A 220 -12.96 -4.15 -16.31
N SER A 221 -12.32 -4.95 -15.46
CA SER A 221 -12.50 -6.41 -15.46
C SER A 221 -13.89 -6.88 -15.02
N MET A 222 -14.60 -6.07 -14.22
CA MET A 222 -15.96 -6.38 -13.76
C MET A 222 -17.04 -6.02 -14.78
N LEU A 223 -16.85 -4.92 -15.52
CA LEU A 223 -17.77 -4.45 -16.56
C LEU A 223 -17.64 -5.22 -17.88
N ALA A 224 -16.53 -5.94 -18.08
CA ALA A 224 -16.29 -6.73 -19.29
C ALA A 224 -16.95 -8.12 -19.31
N LYS A 225 -17.69 -8.48 -18.25
CA LYS A 225 -18.48 -9.72 -18.14
C LYS A 225 -19.96 -9.46 -18.37
#